data_AF-A0A542DWW9-F1
#
_entry.id   AF-A0A542DWW9-F1
#
_cell.length_a   1.000
_cell.length_b   1.000
_cell.length_c   1.000
_cell.angle_alpha   90.00
_cell.angle_beta   90.00
_cell.angle_gamma   90.00
#
_symmetry.space_group_name_H-M   'P 1'
#
loop_
_entity.id
_entity.type
_entity.pdbx_description
1 polymer ?
#
loop_
_entity_poly.entity_id
_entity_poly.type
_entity_poly.pdbx_seq_one_letter_code
_entity_poly.pdbx_strand_id
1 'polypeptide(L)'
;MTPTSTSAAAEATTFTSTTMLSMREVCHLTGKPGRPRDRKTVAGWIHAGRYPHADKALTGRQEWTVPVQDLVDAGDLDPSHVIEVAATLETLRESRQVSDLRERIRQLESQLAVTAALAAERQTALEALHRVLALAVPSGAVR
;
A
#
# COMPACT_ATOMS: atom_id res chain seq x y z
N MET A 1 -45.72 26.89 -7.94
CA MET A 1 -44.51 27.53 -7.37
C MET A 1 -43.76 26.44 -6.61
N THR A 2 -42.70 25.92 -7.21
CA THR A 2 -41.86 24.85 -6.69
C THR A 2 -40.82 25.40 -5.71
N PRO A 3 -40.58 24.78 -4.54
CA PRO A 3 -39.43 25.12 -3.71
C PRO A 3 -38.17 24.48 -4.31
N THR A 4 -37.17 25.30 -4.62
CA THR A 4 -35.85 24.86 -5.05
C THR A 4 -35.04 24.43 -3.83
N SER A 5 -34.89 23.12 -3.65
CA SER A 5 -33.90 22.52 -2.76
C SER A 5 -32.51 22.66 -3.40
N THR A 6 -31.73 23.65 -2.98
CA THR A 6 -30.29 23.66 -3.29
C THR A 6 -29.55 22.95 -2.16
N SER A 7 -29.32 21.66 -2.41
CA SER A 7 -28.31 20.85 -1.74
C SER A 7 -26.94 21.53 -1.90
N ALA A 8 -26.46 22.17 -0.83
CA ALA A 8 -25.05 22.52 -0.70
C ALA A 8 -24.36 21.31 -0.08
N ALA A 9 -24.00 20.34 -0.92
CA ALA A 9 -23.03 19.32 -0.57
C ALA A 9 -21.71 20.03 -0.30
N ALA A 10 -21.45 20.30 0.98
CA ALA A 10 -20.11 20.65 1.44
C ALA A 10 -19.22 19.47 1.09
N GLU A 11 -18.22 19.71 0.25
CA GLU A 11 -17.16 18.73 -0.05
C GLU A 11 -16.57 18.27 1.28
N ALA A 12 -16.93 17.06 1.71
CA ALA A 12 -16.42 16.45 2.93
C ALA A 12 -14.92 16.24 2.73
N THR A 13 -14.12 17.19 3.20
CA THR A 13 -12.67 17.10 3.13
C THR A 13 -12.28 15.89 3.96
N THR A 14 -11.83 14.85 3.27
CA THR A 14 -11.56 13.55 3.87
C THR A 14 -10.10 13.49 4.26
N PHE A 15 -9.83 13.08 5.50
CA PHE A 15 -8.47 12.95 6.03
C PHE A 15 -8.15 11.51 6.39
N THR A 16 -6.86 11.17 6.49
CA THR A 16 -6.39 9.90 7.04
C THR A 16 -5.77 10.15 8.41
N SER A 17 -5.75 9.14 9.28
CA SER A 17 -5.23 9.28 10.66
C SER A 17 -3.75 9.67 10.73
N THR A 18 -2.98 9.38 9.68
CA THR A 18 -1.56 9.73 9.56
C THR A 18 -1.29 11.11 8.96
N THR A 19 -2.32 11.82 8.47
CA THR A 19 -2.13 13.13 7.86
C THR A 19 -1.75 14.18 8.92
N MET A 20 -0.75 14.99 8.60
CA MET A 20 -0.37 16.16 9.39
C MET A 20 -1.00 17.40 8.76
N LEU A 21 -1.77 18.16 9.54
CA LEU A 21 -2.43 19.38 9.09
C LEU A 21 -1.67 20.61 9.55
N SER A 22 -1.47 21.56 8.66
CA SER A 22 -0.92 22.87 8.98
C SER A 22 -1.86 23.67 9.89
N MET A 23 -1.30 24.62 10.63
CA MET A 23 -2.07 25.57 11.44
C MET A 23 -3.24 26.21 10.67
N ARG A 24 -3.05 26.53 9.38
CA ARG A 24 -4.10 27.13 8.55
C ARG A 24 -5.27 26.16 8.33
N GLU A 25 -4.98 24.91 8.03
CA GLU A 25 -6.00 23.87 7.83
C GLU A 25 -6.75 23.59 9.13
N VAL A 26 -6.05 23.51 10.26
CA VAL A 26 -6.69 23.38 11.59
C VAL A 26 -7.61 24.56 11.88
N CYS A 27 -7.21 25.79 11.54
CA CYS A 27 -8.06 26.97 11.69
C CYS A 27 -9.35 26.87 10.85
N HIS A 28 -9.24 26.34 9.63
CA HIS A 28 -10.40 26.13 8.76
C HIS A 28 -11.35 25.07 9.31
N LEU A 29 -10.82 23.96 9.84
CA LEU A 29 -11.62 22.83 10.34
C LEU A 29 -12.30 23.12 11.69
N THR A 30 -11.61 23.82 12.59
CA THR A 30 -12.14 24.17 13.93
C THR A 30 -13.00 25.44 13.94
N GLY A 31 -13.15 26.07 12.77
CA GLY A 31 -13.99 27.24 12.55
C GLY A 31 -15.44 26.88 12.23
N LYS A 32 -16.29 27.89 12.07
CA LYS A 32 -17.62 27.71 11.48
C LYS A 32 -17.52 27.77 9.96
N PRO A 33 -18.47 27.19 9.21
CA PRO A 33 -18.55 27.38 7.76
C PRO A 33 -18.48 28.87 7.39
N GLY A 34 -17.51 29.24 6.55
CA GLY A 34 -17.27 30.65 6.15
C GLY A 34 -16.57 31.53 7.18
N ARG A 35 -16.26 31.03 8.39
CA ARG A 35 -15.52 31.76 9.43
C ARG A 35 -14.48 30.86 10.12
N PRO A 36 -13.24 30.82 9.61
CA PRO A 36 -12.15 30.08 10.23
C PRO A 36 -11.90 30.53 11.67
N ARG A 37 -11.40 29.61 12.50
CA ARG A 37 -10.92 29.94 13.84
C ARG A 37 -9.69 30.85 13.73
N ASP A 38 -9.53 31.75 14.70
CA ASP A 38 -8.35 32.63 14.72
C ASP A 38 -7.08 31.82 15.03
N ARG A 39 -6.00 32.11 14.28
CA ARG A 39 -4.69 31.48 14.42
C ARG A 39 -4.14 31.61 15.83
N LYS A 40 -4.39 32.73 16.52
CA LYS A 40 -3.96 32.93 17.91
C LYS A 40 -4.63 31.96 18.88
N THR A 41 -5.90 31.62 18.63
CA THR A 41 -6.65 30.67 19.46
C THR A 41 -6.07 29.27 19.32
N VAL A 42 -5.86 28.81 18.08
CA VAL A 42 -5.29 27.50 17.80
C VAL A 42 -3.84 27.38 18.31
N ALA A 43 -3.03 28.43 18.13
CA ALA A 43 -1.69 28.49 18.72
C ALA A 43 -1.72 28.39 20.24
N GLY A 44 -2.68 29.07 20.89
CA GLY A 44 -2.90 28.95 22.33
C GLY A 44 -3.22 27.52 22.78
N TRP A 45 -4.01 26.78 22.00
CA TRP A 45 -4.31 25.37 22.27
C TRP A 45 -3.09 24.45 22.13
N ILE A 46 -2.27 24.67 21.10
CA ILE A 46 -1.02 23.93 20.90
C ILE A 46 -0.07 24.18 22.08
N HIS A 47 0.10 25.44 22.49
CA HIS A 47 0.94 25.78 23.63
C HIS A 47 0.40 25.26 24.97
N ALA A 48 -0.93 25.12 25.10
CA ALA A 48 -1.57 24.51 26.25
C ALA A 48 -1.51 22.97 26.26
N GLY A 49 -0.91 22.35 25.23
CA GLY A 49 -0.77 20.89 25.14
C GLY A 49 -2.06 20.17 24.75
N ARG A 50 -3.05 20.86 24.16
CA ARG A 50 -4.29 20.23 23.68
C ARG A 50 -4.03 19.18 22.59
N TYR A 51 -2.96 19.38 21.81
CA TYR A 51 -2.50 18.46 20.77
C TYR A 51 -1.09 17.95 21.14
N PRO A 52 -0.98 16.77 21.79
CA PRO A 52 0.28 16.29 22.36
C PRO A 52 1.39 16.04 21.34
N HIS A 53 1.02 15.76 20.08
CA HIS A 53 1.93 15.41 19.00
C HIS A 53 2.03 16.52 17.95
N ALA A 54 1.63 17.74 18.30
CA ALA A 54 1.87 18.90 17.44
C ALA A 54 3.37 19.15 17.28
N ASP A 55 3.81 19.23 16.04
CA ASP A 55 5.22 19.45 15.69
C ASP A 55 5.41 20.82 15.06
N LYS A 56 6.62 21.36 15.20
CA LYS A 56 6.99 22.66 14.64
C LYS A 56 8.09 22.44 13.62
N ALA A 57 7.81 22.79 12.36
CA ALA A 57 8.78 22.61 11.28
C ALA A 57 10.14 23.24 11.64
N LEU A 58 11.20 22.43 11.58
CA LEU A 58 12.56 22.79 11.97
C LEU A 58 13.23 23.78 11.00
N THR A 59 12.75 23.90 9.77
CA THR A 59 13.34 24.74 8.72
C THR A 59 12.27 25.57 7.99
N GLY A 60 12.55 26.87 7.78
CA GLY A 60 11.65 27.80 7.08
C GLY A 60 10.74 28.63 8.00
N ARG A 61 9.54 29.00 7.51
CA ARG A 61 8.50 29.63 8.35
C ARG A 61 8.09 28.60 9.40
N GLN A 62 8.42 28.88 10.66
CA GLN A 62 8.10 28.10 11.85
C GLN A 62 6.59 27.88 12.05
N GLU A 63 5.99 27.07 11.18
CA GLU A 63 4.58 26.72 11.19
C GLU A 63 4.39 25.41 11.95
N TRP A 64 3.37 25.41 12.81
CA TRP A 64 2.96 24.21 13.52
C TRP A 64 2.15 23.31 12.59
N THR A 65 2.42 22.02 12.70
CA THR A 65 1.63 20.94 12.13
C THR A 65 1.03 20.10 13.25
N VAL A 66 -0.20 19.64 13.06
CA VAL A 66 -0.96 18.86 14.04
C VAL A 66 -1.46 17.59 13.36
N PRO A 67 -1.23 16.39 13.92
CA PRO A 67 -1.78 15.18 13.36
C PRO A 67 -3.31 15.17 13.46
N VAL A 68 -3.96 14.60 12.44
CA VAL A 68 -5.43 14.44 12.40
C VAL A 68 -5.96 13.69 13.61
N GLN A 69 -5.20 12.70 14.11
CA GLN A 69 -5.58 11.94 15.31
C GLN A 69 -5.76 12.84 16.55
N ASP A 70 -4.84 13.78 16.79
CA ASP A 70 -4.94 14.69 17.94
C ASP A 70 -6.16 15.61 17.85
N LEU A 71 -6.59 15.97 16.62
CA LEU A 71 -7.79 16.77 16.40
C LEU A 71 -9.06 15.96 16.67
N VAL A 72 -9.07 14.67 16.32
CA VAL A 72 -10.16 13.76 16.64
C VAL A 72 -10.25 13.53 18.15
N ASP A 73 -9.12 13.25 18.80
CA ASP A 73 -9.06 12.97 20.24
C ASP A 73 -9.48 14.19 21.07
N ALA A 74 -9.17 15.41 20.61
CA ALA A 74 -9.61 16.65 21.23
C ALA A 74 -11.08 17.02 20.93
N GLY A 75 -11.76 16.27 20.05
CA GLY A 75 -13.13 16.53 19.61
C GLY A 75 -13.27 17.70 18.64
N ASP A 76 -12.16 18.15 18.05
CA ASP A 76 -12.08 19.28 17.12
C ASP A 76 -12.31 18.86 15.66
N LEU A 77 -12.21 17.56 15.36
CA LEU A 77 -12.58 16.94 14.09
C LEU A 77 -13.50 15.75 14.37
N ASP A 78 -14.64 15.67 13.65
CA ASP A 78 -15.53 14.51 13.77
C ASP A 78 -14.87 13.27 13.10
N PRO A 79 -14.76 12.13 13.81
CA PRO A 79 -14.26 10.87 13.26
C PRO A 79 -14.85 10.47 11.90
N SER A 80 -16.09 10.88 11.60
CA SER A 80 -16.74 10.61 10.30
C SER A 80 -16.01 11.22 9.09
N HIS A 81 -15.19 12.25 9.32
CA HIS A 81 -14.34 12.87 8.29
C HIS A 81 -12.96 12.21 8.15
N VAL A 82 -12.65 11.22 8.99
CA VAL A 82 -11.41 10.44 8.93
C VAL A 82 -11.71 9.10 8.28
N ILE A 83 -11.29 8.94 7.03
CA ILE A 83 -11.37 7.67 6.31
C ILE A 83 -10.04 6.94 6.52
N GLU A 84 -10.10 5.87 7.32
CA GLU A 84 -8.97 4.95 7.42
C GLU A 84 -8.82 4.16 6.13
N VAL A 85 -7.58 4.12 5.68
CA VAL A 85 -7.20 3.78 4.32
C VAL A 85 -7.27 2.27 4.11
N ALA A 86 -8.46 1.75 3.79
CA ALA A 86 -8.60 0.40 3.27
C ALA A 86 -7.63 0.16 2.08
N ALA A 87 -7.36 1.19 1.28
CA ALA A 87 -6.43 1.15 0.15
C ALA A 87 -4.93 0.96 0.52
N THR A 88 -4.43 1.41 1.69
CA THR A 88 -3.03 1.17 2.08
C THR A 88 -2.86 -0.23 2.66
N LEU A 89 -3.90 -0.75 3.32
CA LEU A 89 -3.92 -2.14 3.75
C LEU A 89 -4.06 -3.10 2.56
N GLU A 90 -4.82 -2.73 1.54
CA GLU A 90 -4.98 -3.50 0.31
C GLU A 90 -3.69 -3.50 -0.52
N THR A 91 -3.06 -2.35 -0.73
CA THR A 91 -1.75 -2.27 -1.43
C THR A 91 -0.62 -3.00 -0.67
N LEU A 92 -0.60 -2.96 0.67
CA LEU A 92 0.36 -3.75 1.45
C LEU A 92 0.09 -5.26 1.34
N ARG A 93 -1.18 -5.68 1.29
CA ARG A 93 -1.56 -7.10 1.07
C ARG A 93 -1.19 -7.56 -0.34
N GLU A 94 -1.49 -6.76 -1.35
CA GLU A 94 -1.12 -7.01 -2.74
C GLU A 94 0.41 -7.14 -2.89
N SER A 95 1.19 -6.29 -2.22
CA SER A 95 2.66 -6.35 -2.27
C SER A 95 3.23 -7.66 -1.74
N ARG A 96 2.64 -8.20 -0.66
CA ARG A 96 3.04 -9.50 -0.06
C ARG A 96 2.64 -10.68 -0.93
N GLN A 97 1.42 -10.65 -1.48
CA GLN A 97 0.96 -11.68 -2.40
C GLN A 97 1.84 -11.72 -3.67
N VAL A 98 2.26 -10.56 -4.18
CA VAL A 98 3.18 -10.49 -5.33
C VAL A 98 4.57 -11.04 -4.98
N SER A 99 5.09 -10.79 -3.77
CA SER A 99 6.38 -11.39 -3.37
C SER A 99 6.29 -12.90 -3.25
N ASP A 100 5.20 -13.42 -2.68
CA ASP A 100 5.01 -14.86 -2.49
C ASP A 100 4.83 -15.58 -3.83
N LEU A 101 4.09 -14.98 -4.77
CA LEU A 101 3.95 -15.50 -6.13
C LEU A 101 5.27 -15.50 -6.89
N ARG A 102 6.09 -14.45 -6.75
CA ARG A 102 7.43 -14.40 -7.37
C ARG A 102 8.34 -15.49 -6.84
N GLU A 103 8.30 -15.73 -5.53
CA GLU A 103 9.10 -16.81 -4.94
C GLU A 103 8.62 -18.19 -5.40
N ARG A 104 7.29 -18.38 -5.51
CA ARG A 104 6.73 -19.61 -6.06
C ARG A 104 7.12 -19.83 -7.52
N ILE A 105 7.15 -18.78 -8.34
CA ILE A 105 7.62 -18.85 -9.73
C ILE A 105 9.08 -19.30 -9.77
N ARG A 106 9.98 -18.68 -8.99
CA ARG A 106 11.40 -19.12 -8.93
C ARG A 106 11.54 -20.57 -8.52
N GLN A 107 10.75 -21.01 -7.54
CA GLN A 107 10.76 -22.40 -7.11
C GLN A 107 10.34 -23.34 -8.24
N LEU A 108 9.26 -23.02 -8.96
CA LEU A 108 8.78 -23.82 -10.09
C LEU A 108 9.79 -23.82 -11.25
N GLU A 109 10.42 -22.69 -11.56
CA GLU A 109 11.48 -22.59 -12.56
C GLU A 109 12.67 -23.49 -12.21
N SER A 110 13.07 -23.52 -10.93
CA SER A 110 14.14 -24.40 -10.46
C SER A 110 13.79 -25.88 -10.61
N GLN A 111 12.55 -26.26 -10.29
CA GLN A 111 12.07 -27.63 -10.45
C GLN A 111 12.01 -28.03 -11.92
N LEU A 112 11.54 -27.13 -12.79
CA LEU A 112 11.49 -27.36 -14.23
C LEU A 112 12.90 -27.59 -14.79
N ALA A 113 13.87 -26.77 -14.41
CA ALA A 113 15.26 -26.92 -14.83
C ALA A 113 15.85 -28.30 -14.44
N VAL A 114 15.60 -28.74 -13.20
CA VAL A 114 16.05 -30.08 -12.73
C VAL A 114 15.39 -31.20 -13.53
N THR A 115 14.07 -31.11 -13.74
CA THR A 115 13.36 -32.15 -14.52
C THR A 115 13.79 -32.20 -15.98
N ALA A 116 14.10 -31.04 -16.58
CA ALA A 116 14.62 -30.95 -17.95
C ALA A 116 16.02 -31.57 -18.07
N ALA A 117 16.91 -31.30 -17.10
CA ALA A 117 18.22 -31.94 -17.05
C ALA A 117 18.11 -33.47 -16.96
N LEU A 118 17.25 -33.96 -16.07
CA LEU A 118 17.02 -35.40 -15.89
C LEU A 118 16.42 -36.05 -17.15
N ALA A 119 15.52 -35.35 -17.85
CA ALA A 119 15.00 -35.81 -19.14
C ALA A 119 16.11 -35.89 -20.21
N ALA A 120 17.01 -34.90 -20.27
CA ALA A 120 18.14 -34.90 -21.21
C ALA A 120 19.13 -36.04 -20.92
N GLU A 121 19.43 -36.32 -19.65
CA GLU A 121 20.26 -37.47 -19.24
C GLU A 121 19.62 -38.79 -19.67
N ARG A 122 18.32 -38.97 -19.43
CA ARG A 122 17.56 -40.16 -19.86
C ARG A 122 17.59 -40.33 -21.37
N GLN A 123 17.44 -39.26 -22.12
CA GLN A 123 17.50 -39.29 -23.58
C GLN A 123 18.87 -39.78 -24.07
N THR A 124 19.95 -39.25 -23.47
CA THR A 124 21.32 -39.64 -23.81
C THR A 124 21.58 -41.12 -23.47
N ALA A 125 21.08 -41.60 -22.33
CA ALA A 125 21.17 -43.00 -21.95
C ALA A 125 20.42 -43.92 -22.93
N LEU A 126 19.22 -43.54 -23.36
CA LEU A 126 18.45 -44.29 -24.36
C LEU A 126 19.16 -44.35 -25.71
N GLU A 127 19.79 -43.27 -26.15
CA GLU A 127 20.58 -43.25 -27.38
C GLU A 127 21.81 -44.15 -27.30
N ALA A 128 22.51 -44.15 -26.16
CA ALA A 128 23.64 -45.05 -25.93
C ALA A 128 23.20 -46.52 -25.98
N LEU A 129 22.09 -46.86 -25.32
CA LEU A 129 21.52 -48.21 -25.35
C LEU A 129 21.12 -48.64 -26.76
N HIS A 130 20.49 -47.75 -27.54
CA HIS A 130 20.17 -48.04 -28.95
C HIS A 130 21.42 -48.31 -29.79
N ARG A 131 22.50 -47.54 -29.61
CA ARG A 131 23.77 -47.78 -30.32
C ARG A 131 24.39 -49.13 -29.95
N VAL A 132 24.37 -49.49 -28.67
CA VAL A 132 24.87 -50.79 -28.20
C VAL A 132 24.03 -51.93 -28.76
N LEU A 133 22.71 -51.82 -28.73
CA LEU A 133 21.80 -52.83 -29.30
C LEU A 133 21.99 -52.99 -30.82
N ALA A 134 22.16 -51.88 -31.55
CA ALA A 134 22.43 -51.91 -32.98
C ALA A 134 23.76 -52.62 -33.34
N LEU A 135 24.75 -52.59 -32.45
CA LEU A 135 26.02 -53.31 -32.61
C LEU A 135 25.94 -54.77 -32.14
N ALA A 136 25.07 -55.07 -31.17
CA ALA A 136 24.93 -56.39 -30.57
C ALA A 136 23.99 -57.32 -31.35
N VAL A 137 23.09 -56.77 -32.19
CA VAL A 137 22.28 -57.56 -33.12
C VAL A 137 23.11 -57.79 -34.39
N PRO A 138 23.65 -58.99 -34.64
CA PRO A 138 24.31 -59.27 -35.91
C PRO A 138 23.28 -59.14 -37.03
N SER A 139 23.62 -58.40 -38.09
CA SER A 139 22.87 -58.30 -39.35
C SER A 139 22.80 -59.63 -40.14
N GLY A 140 22.71 -60.77 -39.45
CA GLY A 140 22.85 -62.10 -40.03
C GLY A 140 22.01 -63.14 -39.29
N ALA A 141 20.69 -63.03 -39.37
CA ALA A 141 19.79 -64.16 -39.13
C ALA A 141 18.44 -63.96 -39.82
N VAL A 142 18.47 -63.70 -41.13
CA VAL A 142 17.35 -64.06 -42.02
C VAL A 142 17.95 -64.69 -43.27
N ARG A 143 18.02 -66.02 -43.25
CA ARG A 143 18.04 -66.89 -44.44
C ARG A 143 16.85 -67.81 -44.32
#